data_AF-A0A5J4QT13-F1
#
_entry.id   AF-A0A5J4QT13-F1
#
_cell.length_a   1.000
_cell.length_b   1.000
_cell.length_c   1.000
_cell.angle_alpha   90.00
_cell.angle_beta   90.00
_cell.angle_gamma   90.00
#
_symmetry.space_group_name_H-M   'P 1'
#
loop_
_entity.id
_entity.type
_entity.pdbx_description
1 polymer ?
#
loop_
_entity_poly.entity_id
_entity_poly.type
_entity_poly.pdbx_seq_one_letter_code
_entity_poly.pdbx_strand_id
1 'polypeptide(L)'
;MKTNDINKFIDFSIEAFKFDDNEFYEELGISKNNYWDDKWKRIKQLKLKYIAQANKEKNENLLQIAMQKIQNILESTDESIKGSLAELIHTSSPQFQFRNIEKLDKNDLQELLTDLDVIKIIEDLEKMNNDNQ
;
A
#
# COMPACT_ATOMS: atom_id res chain seq x y z
N MET A 1 -14.28 -8.11 -1.97
CA MET A 1 -14.14 -8.80 -3.27
C MET A 1 -12.67 -9.13 -3.44
N LYS A 2 -12.26 -10.38 -3.68
CA LYS A 2 -10.82 -10.73 -3.72
C LYS A 2 -10.27 -10.38 -5.10
N THR A 3 -8.97 -10.05 -5.23
CA THR A 3 -8.30 -9.73 -6.51
C THR A 3 -8.55 -10.77 -7.61
N ASN A 4 -8.81 -12.02 -7.20
CA ASN A 4 -9.15 -13.14 -8.07
C ASN A 4 -10.52 -12.99 -8.77
N ASP A 5 -11.49 -12.34 -8.12
CA ASP A 5 -12.85 -12.15 -8.65
C ASP A 5 -12.87 -11.09 -9.76
N ILE A 6 -12.00 -10.07 -9.65
CA ILE A 6 -11.85 -9.00 -10.65
C ILE A 6 -11.15 -9.52 -11.91
N ASN A 7 -10.13 -10.37 -11.75
CA ASN A 7 -9.49 -11.00 -12.91
C ASN A 7 -10.47 -11.90 -13.65
N LYS A 8 -11.24 -12.73 -12.94
CA LYS A 8 -12.31 -13.53 -13.55
C LYS A 8 -13.37 -12.69 -14.27
N PHE A 9 -13.81 -11.58 -13.67
CA PHE A 9 -14.76 -10.67 -14.33
C PHE A 9 -14.19 -10.11 -15.64
N ILE A 10 -12.91 -9.73 -15.65
CA ILE A 10 -12.23 -9.23 -16.86
C ILE A 10 -12.11 -10.34 -17.91
N ASP A 11 -11.72 -11.55 -17.51
CA ASP A 11 -11.57 -12.68 -18.41
C ASP A 11 -12.91 -13.08 -19.04
N PHE A 12 -13.98 -13.17 -18.24
CA PHE A 12 -15.34 -13.43 -18.75
C PHE A 12 -15.86 -12.31 -19.63
N SER A 13 -15.52 -11.06 -19.32
CA SER A 13 -15.85 -9.93 -20.19
C SER A 13 -15.18 -10.12 -21.55
N ILE A 14 -13.87 -10.38 -21.58
CA ILE A 14 -13.13 -10.62 -22.83
C ILE A 14 -13.70 -11.81 -23.62
N GLU A 15 -14.05 -12.89 -22.92
CA GLU A 15 -14.60 -14.10 -23.54
C GLU A 15 -15.97 -13.84 -24.17
N ALA A 16 -16.90 -13.22 -23.43
CA ALA A 16 -18.23 -12.87 -23.94
C ALA A 16 -18.16 -12.00 -25.21
N PHE A 17 -17.17 -11.12 -25.33
CA PHE A 17 -17.02 -10.23 -26.48
C PHE A 17 -16.39 -10.87 -27.71
N LYS A 18 -15.59 -11.93 -27.56
CA LYS A 18 -15.09 -12.70 -28.71
C LYS A 18 -16.22 -13.37 -29.49
N PHE A 19 -17.36 -13.58 -28.84
CA PHE A 19 -18.55 -14.21 -29.42
C PHE A 19 -19.66 -13.21 -29.77
N ASP A 20 -19.42 -11.91 -29.59
CA ASP A 20 -20.40 -10.87 -29.85
C ASP A 20 -20.49 -10.54 -31.35
N ASP A 21 -21.71 -10.40 -31.85
CA ASP A 21 -22.00 -10.26 -33.28
C ASP A 21 -21.72 -8.83 -33.78
N ASN A 22 -21.44 -8.65 -35.08
CA ASN A 22 -21.11 -7.34 -35.65
C ASN A 22 -22.36 -6.47 -35.89
N GLU A 23 -23.53 -7.09 -36.04
CA GLU A 23 -24.80 -6.45 -36.39
C GLU A 23 -25.17 -5.31 -35.42
N PHE A 24 -24.99 -5.51 -34.11
CA PHE A 24 -25.27 -4.49 -33.10
C PHE A 24 -24.46 -3.19 -33.28
N TYR A 25 -23.21 -3.29 -33.71
CA TYR A 25 -22.33 -2.13 -33.91
C TYR A 25 -22.64 -1.40 -35.20
N GLU A 26 -23.00 -2.16 -36.24
CA GLU A 26 -23.43 -1.65 -37.54
C GLU A 26 -24.75 -0.88 -37.43
N GLU A 27 -25.72 -1.40 -36.68
CA GLU A 27 -27.01 -0.72 -36.41
C GLU A 27 -26.84 0.61 -35.68
N LEU A 28 -25.85 0.69 -34.78
CA LEU A 28 -25.56 1.91 -34.03
C LEU A 28 -24.63 2.88 -34.78
N GLY A 29 -24.14 2.51 -35.96
CA GLY A 29 -23.23 3.33 -36.78
C GLY A 29 -21.88 3.59 -36.11
N ILE A 30 -21.45 2.71 -35.20
CA ILE A 30 -20.20 2.85 -34.45
C ILE A 30 -19.22 1.75 -34.85
N SER A 31 -17.94 2.11 -34.97
CA SER A 31 -16.89 1.12 -35.15
C SER A 31 -16.75 0.26 -33.91
N LYS A 32 -16.98 -1.05 -34.05
CA LYS A 32 -16.77 -2.07 -33.02
C LYS A 32 -15.40 -1.89 -32.37
N ASN A 33 -14.33 -1.75 -33.15
CA ASN A 33 -12.96 -1.60 -32.64
C ASN A 33 -12.79 -0.34 -31.79
N ASN A 34 -13.32 0.81 -32.22
CA ASN A 34 -13.20 2.06 -31.48
C ASN A 34 -13.99 2.02 -30.16
N TYR A 35 -15.21 1.49 -30.21
CA TYR A 35 -16.03 1.28 -29.02
C TYR A 35 -15.31 0.36 -28.01
N TRP A 36 -14.66 -0.69 -28.51
CA TRP A 36 -13.90 -1.63 -27.69
C TRP A 36 -12.68 -1.02 -27.05
N ASP A 37 -11.88 -0.26 -27.78
CA ASP A 37 -10.70 0.40 -27.23
C ASP A 37 -11.07 1.31 -26.06
N ASP A 38 -12.18 2.04 -26.17
CA ASP A 38 -12.65 2.93 -25.11
C ASP A 38 -13.18 2.16 -23.90
N LYS A 39 -13.97 1.08 -24.12
CA LYS A 39 -14.41 0.21 -23.02
C LYS A 39 -13.24 -0.48 -22.33
N TRP A 40 -12.25 -0.92 -23.10
CA TRP A 40 -11.06 -1.59 -22.58
C TRP A 40 -10.18 -0.65 -21.76
N LYS A 41 -9.95 0.58 -22.24
CA LYS A 41 -9.31 1.64 -21.44
C LYS A 41 -10.05 1.85 -20.14
N ARG A 42 -11.38 1.88 -20.16
CA ARG A 42 -12.20 2.07 -18.95
C ARG A 42 -12.05 0.92 -17.96
N ILE A 43 -12.08 -0.33 -18.43
CA ILE A 43 -11.88 -1.52 -17.58
C ILE A 43 -10.48 -1.50 -16.93
N LYS A 44 -9.44 -1.18 -17.71
CA LYS A 44 -8.07 -1.03 -17.20
C LYS A 44 -7.96 0.06 -16.13
N GLN A 45 -8.58 1.23 -16.36
CA GLN A 45 -8.63 2.31 -15.38
C GLN A 45 -9.31 1.87 -14.07
N LEU A 46 -10.44 1.16 -14.17
CA LEU A 46 -11.14 0.65 -12.99
C LEU A 46 -10.29 -0.36 -12.21
N LYS A 47 -9.61 -1.28 -12.91
CA LYS A 47 -8.66 -2.22 -12.29
C LYS A 47 -7.52 -1.50 -11.57
N LEU A 48 -6.91 -0.50 -12.22
CA LEU A 48 -5.84 0.29 -11.61
C LEU A 48 -6.33 1.04 -10.37
N LYS A 49 -7.50 1.67 -10.43
CA LYS A 49 -8.11 2.36 -9.27
C LYS A 49 -8.35 1.39 -8.11
N TYR A 50 -8.89 0.21 -8.40
CA TYR A 50 -9.11 -0.81 -7.38
C TYR A 50 -7.80 -1.27 -6.74
N ILE A 51 -6.78 -1.60 -7.55
CA ILE A 51 -5.47 -2.00 -7.04
C ILE A 51 -4.85 -0.87 -6.20
N ALA A 52 -4.93 0.38 -6.66
CA ALA A 52 -4.44 1.52 -5.92
C ALA A 52 -5.16 1.69 -4.58
N GLN A 53 -6.49 1.51 -4.53
CA GLN A 53 -7.25 1.58 -3.30
C GLN A 53 -6.92 0.44 -2.34
N ALA A 54 -6.86 -0.80 -2.83
CA ALA A 54 -6.48 -1.95 -2.00
C ALA A 54 -5.05 -1.81 -1.45
N ASN A 55 -4.13 -1.29 -2.27
CA ASN A 55 -2.77 -0.99 -1.82
C ASN A 55 -2.73 0.16 -0.82
N LYS A 56 -3.57 1.20 -1.00
CA LYS A 56 -3.69 2.30 -0.04
C LYS A 56 -4.14 1.78 1.34
N GLU A 57 -5.22 1.00 1.38
CA GLU A 57 -5.72 0.40 2.62
C GLU A 57 -4.67 -0.50 3.29
N LYS A 58 -3.94 -1.29 2.48
CA LYS A 58 -2.84 -2.12 2.97
C LYS A 58 -1.68 -1.28 3.53
N ASN A 59 -1.30 -0.21 2.84
CA ASN A 59 -0.23 0.69 3.27
C ASN A 59 -0.61 1.46 4.54
N GLU A 60 -1.85 1.92 4.65
CA GLU A 60 -2.37 2.56 5.87
C GLU A 60 -2.35 1.60 7.07
N ASN A 61 -2.70 0.32 6.86
CA ASN A 61 -2.63 -0.69 7.90
C ASN A 61 -1.18 -0.97 8.34
N LEU A 62 -0.25 -1.14 7.39
CA LEU A 62 1.18 -1.29 7.69
C LEU A 62 1.74 -0.10 8.47
N LEU A 63 1.37 1.12 8.06
CA LEU A 63 1.75 2.34 8.78
C LEU A 63 1.23 2.33 10.22
N GLN A 64 -0.04 1.95 10.44
CA GLN A 64 -0.58 1.83 11.80
C GLN A 64 0.15 0.78 12.64
N ILE A 65 0.49 -0.38 12.06
CA ILE A 65 1.25 -1.42 12.75
C ILE A 65 2.64 -0.89 13.16
N ALA A 66 3.34 -0.21 12.25
CA ALA A 66 4.64 0.40 12.54
C ALA A 66 4.55 1.44 13.66
N MET A 67 3.55 2.35 13.59
CA MET A 67 3.30 3.34 14.64
C MET A 67 3.04 2.69 16.00
N GLN A 68 2.19 1.67 16.04
CA GLN A 68 1.85 0.94 17.26
C GLN A 68 3.09 0.29 17.88
N LYS A 69 3.93 -0.37 17.07
CA LYS A 69 5.18 -1.01 17.54
C LYS A 69 6.16 0.03 18.09
N ILE A 70 6.32 1.15 17.40
CA ILE A 70 7.20 2.24 17.85
C ILE A 70 6.70 2.83 19.18
N GLN A 71 5.40 3.10 19.30
CA GLN A 71 4.81 3.59 20.55
C GLN A 71 5.04 2.60 21.71
N ASN A 72 4.82 1.30 21.48
CA ASN A 72 5.08 0.28 22.50
C ASN A 72 6.55 0.26 22.96
N ILE A 73 7.51 0.48 22.04
CA ILE A 73 8.93 0.56 22.39
C ILE A 73 9.24 1.82 23.20
N LEU A 74 8.69 2.96 22.82
CA LEU A 74 8.85 4.23 23.53
C LEU A 74 8.26 4.19 24.95
N GLU A 75 7.16 3.47 25.13
CA GLU A 75 6.52 3.24 26.43
C GLU A 75 7.19 2.12 27.24
N SER A 76 8.08 1.32 26.63
CA SER A 76 8.78 0.26 27.35
C SER A 76 9.79 0.84 28.36
N THR A 77 10.07 0.08 29.42
CA THR A 77 11.13 0.43 30.38
C THR A 77 12.52 0.01 29.89
N ASP A 78 12.63 -0.57 28.70
CA ASP A 78 13.88 -1.10 28.16
C ASP A 78 14.62 -0.04 27.34
N GLU A 79 15.56 0.63 27.99
CA GLU A 79 16.41 1.65 27.38
C GLU A 79 17.30 1.11 26.23
N SER A 80 17.60 -0.18 26.21
CA SER A 80 18.36 -0.81 25.12
C SER A 80 17.57 -0.76 23.81
N ILE A 81 16.31 -1.18 23.86
CA ILE A 81 15.43 -1.23 22.69
C ILE A 81 15.09 0.17 22.20
N LYS A 82 14.91 1.14 23.11
CA LYS A 82 14.76 2.55 22.74
C LYS A 82 15.99 3.11 22.03
N GLY A 83 17.19 2.76 22.48
CA GLY A 83 18.45 3.13 21.84
C GLY A 83 18.55 2.57 20.42
N SER A 84 18.25 1.28 20.23
CA SER A 84 18.24 0.65 18.91
C SER A 84 17.21 1.26 17.96
N LEU A 85 16.02 1.60 18.47
CA LEU A 85 15.01 2.33 17.69
C LEU A 85 15.54 3.69 17.24
N ALA A 86 16.22 4.43 18.11
CA ALA A 86 16.77 5.74 17.77
C ALA A 86 17.85 5.66 16.68
N GLU A 87 18.69 4.64 16.74
CA GLU A 87 19.73 4.39 15.74
C GLU A 87 19.13 3.98 14.38
N LEU A 88 18.07 3.16 14.39
CA LEU A 88 17.34 2.77 13.19
C LEU A 88 16.66 3.95 12.51
N ILE A 89 16.01 4.81 13.28
CA ILE A 89 15.38 6.02 12.77
C ILE A 89 16.46 6.98 12.21
N HIS A 90 17.58 7.14 12.92
CA HIS A 90 18.66 8.02 12.46
C HIS A 90 19.30 7.54 11.15
N THR A 91 19.52 6.23 11.01
CA THR A 91 20.06 5.61 9.79
C THR A 91 19.11 5.78 8.62
N SER A 92 17.81 5.63 8.87
CA SER A 92 16.78 5.67 7.84
C SER A 92 16.44 7.10 7.41
N SER A 93 16.53 8.07 8.33
CA SER A 93 16.26 9.49 8.06
C SER A 93 17.33 10.40 8.67
N PRO A 94 18.51 10.53 8.03
CA PRO A 94 19.65 11.28 8.55
C PRO A 94 19.40 12.80 8.71
N GLN A 95 18.38 13.30 8.01
CA GLN A 95 18.05 14.72 7.92
C GLN A 95 17.26 15.21 9.14
N PHE A 96 16.63 14.29 9.87
CA PHE A 96 15.94 14.60 11.11
C PHE A 96 16.93 14.66 12.28
N GLN A 97 16.94 15.80 12.98
CA GLN A 97 17.73 15.99 14.20
C GLN A 97 16.94 15.52 15.42
N PHE A 98 17.01 14.22 15.73
CA PHE A 98 16.34 13.66 16.91
C PHE A 98 17.09 14.01 18.19
N ARG A 99 16.78 15.16 18.79
CA ARG A 99 17.25 15.45 20.16
C ARG A 99 16.42 14.74 21.23
N ASN A 100 15.21 14.26 20.92
CA ASN A 100 14.34 13.51 21.84
C ASN A 100 13.28 12.69 21.06
N ILE A 101 13.60 11.46 20.64
CA ILE A 101 12.62 10.56 20.01
C ILE A 101 11.41 10.28 20.93
N GLU A 102 11.65 10.29 22.23
CA GLU A 102 10.60 10.16 23.27
C GLU A 102 9.60 11.32 23.31
N LYS A 103 9.88 12.43 22.62
CA LYS A 103 8.98 13.59 22.53
C LYS A 103 8.24 13.70 21.20
N LEU A 104 8.46 12.76 20.28
CA LEU A 104 7.76 12.75 19.01
C LEU A 104 6.28 12.49 19.26
N ASP A 105 5.43 13.38 18.74
CA ASP A 105 4.00 13.15 18.80
C ASP A 105 3.56 12.18 17.68
N LYS A 106 2.28 11.84 17.70
CA LYS A 106 1.70 10.91 16.71
C LYS A 106 1.84 11.42 15.27
N ASN A 107 1.74 12.73 15.05
CA ASN A 107 1.83 13.33 13.73
C ASN A 107 3.29 13.35 13.25
N ASP A 108 4.24 13.66 14.12
CA ASP A 108 5.67 13.61 13.83
C ASP A 108 6.10 12.20 13.41
N LEU A 109 5.64 11.18 14.14
CA LEU A 109 5.88 9.77 13.81
C LEU A 109 5.22 9.37 12.48
N GLN A 110 4.02 9.88 12.21
CA GLN A 110 3.32 9.58 10.97
C GLN A 110 4.06 10.20 9.76
N GLU A 111 4.50 11.44 9.86
CA GLU A 111 5.28 12.12 8.82
C GLU A 111 6.60 11.38 8.56
N LEU A 112 7.33 11.05 9.64
CA LEU A 112 8.56 10.27 9.57
C LEU A 112 8.36 8.94 8.81
N LEU A 113 7.35 8.17 9.19
CA LEU A 113 7.13 6.85 8.62
C LEU A 113 6.56 6.92 7.19
N THR A 114 5.94 8.04 6.80
CA THR A 114 5.44 8.23 5.43
C THR A 114 6.60 8.36 4.44
N ASP A 115 7.71 8.96 4.86
CA ASP A 115 8.91 9.15 4.04
C ASP A 115 9.84 7.91 4.03
N LEU A 116 9.57 6.93 4.90
CA LEU A 116 10.40 5.75 5.08
C LEU A 116 9.75 4.48 4.52
N ASP A 117 10.58 3.48 4.21
CA ASP A 117 10.10 2.17 3.81
C ASP A 117 9.51 1.43 5.03
N VAL A 118 8.22 1.64 5.27
CA VAL A 118 7.45 1.11 6.41
C VAL A 118 7.61 -0.41 6.55
N ILE A 119 7.74 -1.15 5.44
CA ILE A 119 7.93 -2.61 5.48
C ILE A 119 9.27 -2.95 6.11
N LYS A 120 10.33 -2.30 5.64
CA LYS A 120 11.68 -2.49 6.18
C LYS A 120 11.75 -2.13 7.66
N ILE A 121 11.08 -1.06 8.08
CA ILE A 121 10.98 -0.67 9.49
C ILE A 121 10.32 -1.78 10.31
N ILE A 122 9.18 -2.31 9.87
CA ILE A 122 8.50 -3.40 10.60
C ILE A 122 9.41 -4.62 10.74
N GLU A 123 10.09 -5.02 9.66
CA GLU A 123 11.00 -6.16 9.66
C GLU A 123 12.18 -5.97 10.62
N ASP A 124 12.79 -4.78 10.63
CA ASP A 124 13.92 -4.48 11.49
C ASP A 124 13.49 -4.35 12.96
N LEU A 125 12.30 -3.81 13.24
CA LEU A 125 11.70 -3.81 14.58
C LEU A 125 11.38 -5.23 15.08
N GLU A 126 10.99 -6.15 14.19
CA GLU A 126 10.73 -7.55 14.55
C GLU A 126 12.02 -8.31 14.88
N LYS A 127 13.13 -8.01 14.20
CA LYS A 127 14.45 -8.55 14.56
C LYS A 127 14.89 -8.07 15.94
N MET A 128 14.74 -6.77 16.23
CA MET A 128 15.07 -6.19 17.53
C MET A 128 14.31 -6.83 18.70
N ASN A 129 13.06 -7.23 18.48
CA ASN A 129 12.25 -7.86 19.53
C ASN A 129 12.60 -9.34 19.74
N ASN A 130 13.14 -10.02 18.72
CA ASN A 130 13.55 -11.43 18.80
C ASN A 130 14.98 -11.60 19.34
N ASP A 131 15.86 -10.62 19.14
CA ASP A 131 17.24 -10.65 19.64
C ASP A 131 17.35 -10.39 21.17
N ASN A 132 16.26 -9.94 21.81
CA ASN A 132 16.16 -9.69 23.25
C ASN A 132 15.38 -10.77 24.04
N GLN A 133 15.04 -11.90 23.40
CA GLN A 133 14.52 -13.12 24.06
C GLN A 133 15.60 -14.19 24.20
#